data_AF-J3KRD2-F1
#
_entry.id   AF-J3KRD2-F1
#
_cell.length_a   1.000
_cell.length_b   1.000
_cell.length_c   1.000
_cell.angle_alpha   90.00
_cell.angle_beta   90.00
_cell.angle_gamma   90.00
#
_symmetry.space_group_name_H-M   'P 1'
#
loop_
_entity.id
_entity.type
_entity.pdbx_description
1 polymer ?
#
loop_
_entity_poly.entity_id
_entity_poly.type
_entity_poly.pdbx_seq_one_letter_code
_entity_poly.pdbx_strand_id
1 'polypeptide(L)' 'GGVRQAYKVWCGSYRPEFAIQSIKTDVHSPLKYRVLGSLQNLAAFADTFHCARGTPMHPKERCRVW' A
#
# COMPACT_ATOMS: atom_id res chain seq x y z
N GLY A 1 16.56 -4.81 6.35
CA GLY A 1 16.79 -3.50 7.00
C GLY A 1 16.06 -2.34 6.33
N GLY A 2 16.17 -2.15 5.00
CA GLY A 2 15.73 -0.91 4.33
C GLY A 2 14.24 -0.76 4.00
N VAL A 3 13.53 -1.85 3.66
CA VAL A 3 12.12 -1.78 3.22
C VAL A 3 11.19 -1.25 4.31
N ARG A 4 11.47 -1.56 5.59
CA ARG A 4 10.65 -1.08 6.71
C ARG A 4 10.72 0.43 6.91
N GLN A 5 11.77 1.11 6.48
CA GLN A 5 11.93 2.54 6.74
C GLN A 5 11.25 3.41 5.68
N ALA A 6 11.26 2.98 4.41
CA ALA A 6 10.69 3.74 3.29
C ALA A 6 9.18 4.01 3.45
N TYR A 7 8.42 3.10 4.05
CA TYR A 7 6.97 3.24 4.19
C TYR A 7 6.50 3.88 5.50
N LYS A 8 7.39 4.10 6.48
CA LYS A 8 7.04 4.73 7.76
C LYS A 8 6.59 6.17 7.62
N VAL A 9 7.03 6.86 6.56
CA VAL A 9 6.60 8.23 6.26
C VAL A 9 5.09 8.35 6.02
N TRP A 10 4.42 7.22 5.74
CA TRP A 10 2.96 7.14 5.54
C TRP A 10 2.22 6.59 6.77
N CYS A 11 2.89 6.44 7.91
CA CYS A 11 2.22 6.09 9.16
C CYS A 11 1.35 7.26 9.63
N GLY A 12 0.03 7.07 9.63
CA GLY A 12 -0.93 8.07 10.07
C GLY A 12 -2.36 7.57 9.95
N SER A 13 -3.31 8.34 10.50
CA SER A 13 -4.74 8.06 10.39
C SER A 13 -5.52 9.36 10.15
N TYR A 14 -6.76 9.22 9.72
CA TYR A 14 -7.67 10.33 9.50
C TYR A 14 -8.80 10.30 10.52
N ARG A 15 -9.32 11.49 10.86
CA ARG A 15 -10.65 11.58 11.48
C ARG A 15 -11.72 11.10 10.48
N PRO A 16 -12.82 10.47 10.93
CA PRO A 16 -13.83 9.91 10.03
C PRO A 16 -14.38 10.92 9.03
N GLU A 17 -14.65 12.15 9.48
CA GLU A 17 -15.23 13.22 8.65
C GLU A 17 -14.24 13.63 7.56
N PHE A 18 -12.97 13.75 7.92
CA PHE A 18 -11.91 14.08 6.97
C PHE A 18 -11.65 12.95 5.99
N ALA A 19 -11.76 11.67 6.40
CA ALA A 19 -11.62 10.54 5.49
C ALA A 19 -12.70 10.53 4.39
N ILE A 20 -13.94 10.91 4.73
CA ILE A 20 -15.05 11.02 3.77
C ILE A 20 -14.86 12.21 2.83
N GLN A 21 -14.29 13.31 3.32
CA GLN A 21 -13.97 14.45 2.47
C GLN A 21 -12.81 14.12 1.52
N SER A 22 -11.70 13.62 2.06
CA SER A 22 -10.46 13.40 1.31
C SER A 22 -10.63 12.37 0.19
N ILE A 23 -11.41 11.31 0.39
CA ILE A 23 -11.68 10.33 -0.68
C ILE A 23 -12.38 10.94 -1.90
N LYS A 24 -13.05 12.10 -1.75
CA LYS A 24 -13.73 12.81 -2.84
C LYS A 24 -12.90 13.93 -3.44
N THR A 25 -11.99 14.53 -2.67
CA THR A 25 -11.33 15.79 -3.05
C THR A 25 -9.82 15.67 -3.22
N ASP A 26 -9.18 14.73 -2.52
CA ASP A 26 -7.73 14.53 -2.62
C ASP A 26 -7.42 13.63 -3.83
N VAL A 27 -6.51 14.08 -4.67
CA VAL A 27 -6.03 13.32 -5.83
C VAL A 27 -5.13 12.15 -5.43
N HIS A 28 -4.65 12.13 -4.19
CA HIS A 28 -3.83 11.07 -3.66
C HIS A 28 -4.67 9.96 -3.03
N SER A 29 -4.19 8.72 -3.15
CA SER A 29 -4.75 7.61 -2.38
C SER A 29 -4.52 7.83 -0.87
N PRO A 30 -5.44 7.38 0.00
CA PRO A 30 -5.26 7.45 1.45
C PRO A 30 -3.97 6.74 1.90
N LEU A 31 -3.33 7.24 2.96
CA LEU A 31 -2.00 6.80 3.44
C LEU A 31 -1.81 5.28 3.47
N LYS A 32 -2.76 4.56 4.07
CA LYS A 32 -2.75 3.08 4.17
C LYS A 32 -2.68 2.42 2.79
N TYR A 33 -3.44 2.92 1.82
CA TYR A 33 -3.51 2.34 0.48
C TYR A 33 -2.31 2.72 -0.39
N ARG A 34 -1.63 3.84 -0.12
CA ARG A 34 -0.32 4.14 -0.76
C ARG A 34 0.72 3.08 -0.44
N VAL A 35 0.73 2.58 0.80
CA VAL A 35 1.63 1.51 1.23
C VAL A 35 1.17 0.16 0.67
N LEU A 36 -0.07 -0.24 0.97
CA LEU A 36 -0.55 -1.58 0.60
C LEU A 36 -0.62 -1.77 -0.91
N GLY A 37 -1.25 -0.86 -1.65
CA GLY A 37 -1.41 -1.00 -3.10
C GLY A 37 -0.08 -1.05 -3.85
N SER A 38 0.91 -0.26 -3.42
CA SER A 38 2.25 -0.30 -4.02
C SER A 38 2.95 -1.62 -3.75
N LEU A 39 2.89 -2.10 -2.51
CA LEU A 39 3.58 -3.34 -2.10
C LEU A 39 2.93 -4.61 -2.68
N GLN A 40 1.62 -4.60 -2.90
CA GLN A 40 0.90 -5.69 -3.58
C GLN A 40 1.41 -5.92 -5.00
N ASN A 41 1.79 -4.84 -5.69
CA ASN A 41 2.28 -4.88 -7.06
C ASN A 41 3.78 -5.17 -7.16
N LEU A 42 4.51 -5.17 -6.04
CA LEU A 42 5.95 -5.44 -5.99
C LEU A 42 6.22 -6.90 -5.61
N ALA A 43 6.48 -7.75 -6.60
CA ALA A 43 6.73 -9.19 -6.37
C ALA A 43 7.85 -9.43 -5.34
N ALA A 44 8.94 -8.65 -5.41
CA ALA A 44 10.05 -8.75 -4.47
C ALA A 44 9.66 -8.55 -3.00
N PHE A 45 8.58 -7.79 -2.72
CA PHE A 45 8.06 -7.67 -1.36
C PHE A 45 7.49 -9.00 -0.86
N ALA A 46 6.63 -9.64 -1.66
CA ALA A 46 6.06 -10.93 -1.30
C ALA A 46 7.14 -11.99 -1.08
N ASP A 47 8.18 -11.99 -1.91
CA ASP A 47 9.30 -12.93 -1.79
C ASP A 47 10.12 -12.67 -0.51
N THR A 48 10.51 -11.42 -0.26
CA THR A 48 11.33 -11.04 0.91
C THR A 48 10.62 -11.35 2.24
N PHE A 49 9.30 -11.17 2.27
CA PHE A 49 8.49 -11.40 3.46
C PHE A 49 7.79 -12.76 3.45
N HIS A 50 8.11 -13.63 2.48
CA HIS A 50 7.58 -14.98 2.36
C HIS A 50 6.04 -15.03 2.41
N CYS A 51 5.38 -14.05 1.78
CA CYS A 51 3.93 -14.01 1.71
C CYS A 51 3.41 -15.18 0.86
N ALA A 52 2.48 -15.97 1.38
CA ALA A 52 1.88 -17.09 0.65
C ALA A 52 1.08 -16.62 -0.58
N ARG A 53 1.15 -17.36 -1.68
CA ARG A 53 0.45 -17.02 -2.93
C ARG A 53 -1.06 -16.92 -2.71
N GLY A 54 -1.68 -15.89 -3.30
CA GLY A 54 -3.11 -15.62 -3.17
C GLY A 54 -3.49 -14.83 -1.91
N THR A 55 -2.56 -14.54 -1.01
CA THR A 55 -2.80 -13.62 0.10
C THR A 55 -2.91 -12.18 -0.40
N PRO A 56 -3.50 -11.25 0.39
CA PRO A 56 -3.60 -9.85 -0.02
C PRO A 56 -2.27 -9.23 -0.43
N MET A 57 -1.13 -9.63 0.17
CA MET A 57 0.20 -9.10 -0.16
C MET A 57 0.98 -9.95 -1.18
N HIS A 58 0.36 -11.02 -1.71
CA HIS A 58 0.89 -11.80 -2.83
C HIS A 58 -0.27 -12.16 -3.79
N PRO A 59 -0.93 -11.15 -4.40
CA PRO A 59 -2.02 -11.39 -5.33
C PRO A 59 -1.51 -12.10 -6.59
N LYS A 60 -2.43 -12.80 -7.28
CA LYS A 60 -2.14 -13.45 -8.57
C LYS A 60 -1.93 -12.40 -9.67
N GLU A 61 -2.75 -11.36 -9.66
CA GLU A 61 -2.70 -10.25 -10.61
C GLU A 61 -1.95 -9.07 -9.98
N ARG A 62 -1.08 -8.45 -10.77
CA ARG A 62 -0.29 -7.27 -10.37
C ARG A 62 -0.32 -6.25 -11.50
N CYS A 63 -0.42 -4.97 -11.15
CA CYS A 63 -0.34 -3.86 -12.08
C CYS A 63 1.11 -3.41 -12.24
N ARG A 64 1.55 -3.15 -13.48
CA ARG A 64 2.82 -2.53 -13.80
C ARG A 64 2.65 -1.63 -15.02
N VAL A 65 3.17 -0.41 -14.95
CA VAL A 65 3.08 0.58 -16.04
C VAL A 65 4.48 0.90 -16.59
N TRP A 66 5.42 1.16 -15.69
CA TRP A 66 6.82 1.49 -16.00
C TRP A 66 7.73 0.25 -15.89
#